data_AF-A0A7V3NBR8-F1
#
_entry.id   AF-A0A7V3NBR8-F1
#
_cell.length_a   1.000
_cell.length_b   1.000
_cell.length_c   1.000
_cell.angle_alpha   90.00
_cell.angle_beta   90.00
_cell.angle_gamma   90.00
#
_symmetry.space_group_name_H-M   'P 1'
#
loop_
_entity.id
_entity.type
_entity.pdbx_description
1 polymer ?
#
loop_
_entity_poly.entity_id
_entity_poly.type
_entity_poly.pdbx_seq_one_letter_code
_entity_poly.pdbx_strand_id
1 'polypeptide(L)'
;MAKPVFSVLGAATLLLCTTLAGAEDPWVVFEGKAGPGLGKHIVLISGDEEYRSEEAMPQLGKILAVRHGFRCTVLFAVDPDGTINPTNVSNIPGLEALKTADLMIIFTRFRNLPDDQMQHIVEYVESGRPIIGLRTATHAFNIPPGRKYARWSFNSKEWDGGFGRQILGETWIAHHGHHGKESTRGVIAPGMEQHPVVRGCEDIWGPTDVYTVRLPLPGDSRPLVLGQVLSGMKPTDPPVTNAKNNPMMPIAWIKTYQGASGKTGREFTTTMGAATD
;
A
#
# COMPACT_ATOMS: atom_id res chain seq x y z
N MET A 1 79.22 -0.75 43.67
CA MET A 1 77.81 -0.29 43.71
C MET A 1 77.08 -0.87 42.51
N ALA A 2 76.23 -1.87 42.72
CA ALA A 2 75.32 -2.38 41.71
C ALA A 2 73.95 -2.51 42.39
N LYS A 3 72.91 -1.88 41.81
CA LYS A 3 71.52 -1.98 42.29
C LYS A 3 70.71 -2.77 41.27
N PRO A 4 69.77 -3.64 41.70
CA PRO A 4 68.99 -4.46 40.80
C PRO A 4 67.80 -3.67 40.21
N VAL A 5 67.42 -4.03 39.00
CA VAL A 5 66.23 -3.53 38.29
C VAL A 5 65.07 -4.48 38.61
N PHE A 6 63.98 -3.96 39.16
CA PHE A 6 62.70 -4.66 39.26
C PHE A 6 61.80 -4.19 38.10
N SER A 7 61.43 -5.11 37.22
CA SER A 7 60.42 -4.89 36.19
C SER A 7 59.03 -5.09 36.79
N VAL A 8 58.20 -4.05 36.75
CA VAL A 8 56.77 -4.13 37.06
C VAL A 8 56.03 -4.35 35.75
N LEU A 9 55.42 -5.53 35.60
CA LEU A 9 54.53 -5.85 34.47
C LEU A 9 53.13 -5.32 34.79
N GLY A 10 52.71 -4.25 34.13
CA GLY A 10 51.34 -3.74 34.19
C GLY A 10 50.43 -4.53 33.24
N ALA A 11 49.46 -5.26 33.78
CA ALA A 11 48.43 -5.91 32.99
C ALA A 11 47.36 -4.88 32.57
N ALA A 12 47.29 -4.56 31.28
CA ALA A 12 46.23 -3.74 30.70
C ALA A 12 45.04 -4.65 30.34
N THR A 13 43.95 -4.54 31.09
CA THR A 13 42.70 -5.25 30.81
C THR A 13 41.96 -4.51 29.68
N LEU A 14 41.95 -5.09 28.48
CA LEU A 14 41.18 -4.61 27.34
C LEU A 14 39.70 -4.97 27.55
N LEU A 15 38.85 -4.00 27.88
CA LEU A 15 37.40 -4.19 27.83
C LEU A 15 36.97 -4.21 26.35
N LEU A 16 36.69 -5.40 25.82
CA LEU A 16 35.94 -5.55 24.57
C LEU A 16 34.49 -5.14 24.83
N CYS A 17 34.12 -3.93 24.42
CA CYS A 17 32.71 -3.57 24.22
C CYS A 17 32.20 -4.34 23.00
N THR A 18 31.60 -5.50 23.23
CA THR A 18 30.78 -6.18 22.22
C THR A 18 29.52 -5.33 22.01
N THR A 19 29.49 -4.55 20.93
CA THR A 19 28.25 -3.99 20.42
C THR A 19 27.39 -5.16 19.98
N LEU A 20 26.36 -5.50 20.75
CA LEU A 20 25.28 -6.35 20.28
C LEU A 20 24.67 -5.61 19.09
N ALA A 21 24.92 -6.10 17.88
CA ALA A 21 24.18 -5.66 16.70
C ALA A 21 22.71 -6.02 16.97
N GLY A 22 21.91 -5.02 17.34
CA GLY A 22 20.45 -5.17 17.31
C GLY A 22 20.08 -5.51 15.87
N ALA A 23 19.15 -6.46 15.71
CA ALA A 23 18.55 -6.69 14.40
C ALA A 23 18.04 -5.34 13.89
N GLU A 24 18.48 -4.93 12.70
CA GLU A 24 17.90 -3.76 12.04
C GLU A 24 16.39 -3.95 11.94
N ASP A 25 15.65 -2.86 12.12
CA ASP A 25 14.20 -2.89 12.01
C ASP A 25 13.80 -3.46 10.62
N PRO A 26 12.82 -4.38 10.54
CA PRO A 26 12.40 -5.00 9.28
C PRO A 26 11.56 -4.07 8.37
N TRP A 27 11.83 -2.76 8.41
CA TRP A 27 11.18 -1.72 7.62
C TRP A 27 12.19 -0.63 7.22
N VAL A 28 11.80 0.21 6.27
CA VAL A 28 12.64 1.34 5.83
C VAL A 28 11.97 2.66 6.19
N VAL A 29 12.75 3.61 6.72
CA VAL A 29 12.31 4.98 6.98
C VAL A 29 13.04 5.95 6.05
N PHE A 30 12.28 6.73 5.28
CA PHE A 30 12.78 7.86 4.50
C PHE A 30 12.38 9.17 5.20
N GLU A 31 13.38 9.94 5.62
CA GLU A 31 13.16 11.23 6.25
C GLU A 31 12.95 12.35 5.21
N GLY A 32 11.85 13.07 5.35
CA GLY A 32 11.57 14.27 4.57
C GLY A 32 12.26 15.50 5.17
N LYS A 33 12.85 16.35 4.32
CA LYS A 33 13.64 17.51 4.78
C LYS A 33 12.98 18.86 4.52
N ALA A 34 12.27 18.99 3.41
CA ALA A 34 11.61 20.23 3.00
C ALA A 34 10.45 19.94 2.05
N GLY A 35 9.48 20.85 1.98
CA GLY A 35 8.32 20.73 1.09
C GLY A 35 6.99 20.71 1.87
N PRO A 36 5.86 20.62 1.15
CA PRO A 36 4.52 20.73 1.75
C PRO A 36 4.18 19.59 2.73
N GLY A 37 4.91 18.48 2.70
CA GLY A 37 4.74 17.33 3.57
C GLY A 37 5.57 17.37 4.85
N LEU A 38 6.34 18.44 5.10
CA LEU A 38 7.19 18.52 6.28
C LEU A 38 6.36 18.42 7.58
N GLY A 39 6.80 17.57 8.50
CA GLY A 39 6.09 17.29 9.74
C GLY A 39 4.88 16.36 9.59
N LYS A 40 4.67 15.78 8.40
CA LYS A 40 3.65 14.76 8.15
C LYS A 40 4.26 13.38 7.96
N HIS A 41 3.58 12.37 8.49
CA HIS A 41 4.03 10.98 8.47
C HIS A 41 3.11 10.11 7.60
N ILE A 42 3.70 9.44 6.61
CA ILE A 42 3.02 8.47 5.74
C ILE A 42 3.55 7.07 6.09
N VAL A 43 2.63 6.12 6.31
CA VAL A 43 2.97 4.70 6.41
C VAL A 43 2.53 4.01 5.13
N LEU A 44 3.48 3.35 4.47
CA LEU A 44 3.27 2.59 3.24
C LEU A 44 3.36 1.10 3.59
N ILE A 45 2.30 0.34 3.34
CA ILE A 45 2.19 -1.07 3.71
C ILE A 45 2.26 -1.91 2.45
N SER A 46 3.36 -2.65 2.26
CA SER A 46 3.49 -3.64 1.20
C SER A 46 3.04 -5.03 1.66
N GLY A 47 2.74 -5.92 0.72
CA GLY A 47 2.26 -7.27 1.00
C GLY A 47 1.44 -7.86 -0.15
N ASP A 48 1.81 -7.50 -1.36
CA ASP A 48 1.30 -8.03 -2.62
C ASP A 48 2.49 -8.57 -3.42
N GLU A 49 2.44 -9.86 -3.71
CA GLU A 49 3.42 -10.62 -4.47
C GLU A 49 3.18 -10.60 -5.99
N GLU A 50 1.95 -10.36 -6.43
CA GLU A 50 1.55 -10.45 -7.85
C GLU A 50 2.07 -9.25 -8.66
N TYR A 51 2.06 -8.07 -8.04
CA TYR A 51 2.38 -6.77 -8.62
C TYR A 51 3.57 -6.09 -7.92
N ARG A 52 4.32 -6.86 -7.12
CA ARG A 52 5.62 -6.48 -6.54
C ARG A 52 5.56 -5.22 -5.68
N SER A 53 4.61 -5.17 -4.74
CA SER A 53 4.45 -4.03 -3.83
C SER A 53 5.72 -3.69 -3.02
N GLU A 54 6.56 -4.68 -2.73
CA GLU A 54 7.85 -4.52 -2.05
C GLU A 54 8.89 -3.76 -2.87
N GLU A 55 8.71 -3.66 -4.20
CA GLU A 55 9.53 -2.81 -5.07
C GLU A 55 8.88 -1.41 -5.24
N ALA A 56 7.56 -1.37 -5.43
CA ALA A 56 6.84 -0.12 -5.67
C ALA A 56 6.80 0.80 -4.43
N MET A 57 6.54 0.26 -3.23
CA MET A 57 6.35 1.06 -2.02
C MET A 57 7.62 1.81 -1.58
N PRO A 58 8.83 1.20 -1.58
CA PRO A 58 10.06 1.94 -1.25
C PRO A 58 10.34 3.09 -2.21
N GLN A 59 10.12 2.87 -3.51
CA GLN A 59 10.35 3.90 -4.52
C GLN A 59 9.36 5.06 -4.35
N LEU A 60 8.08 4.76 -4.13
CA LEU A 60 7.07 5.77 -3.84
C LEU A 60 7.38 6.54 -2.55
N GLY A 61 7.72 5.84 -1.46
CA GLY A 61 8.10 6.44 -0.18
C GLY A 61 9.29 7.39 -0.32
N LYS A 62 10.31 7.00 -1.08
CA LYS A 62 11.48 7.84 -1.37
C LYS A 62 11.11 9.09 -2.17
N ILE A 63 10.25 8.96 -3.20
CA ILE A 63 9.77 10.11 -3.98
C ILE A 63 9.02 11.09 -3.07
N LEU A 64 8.10 10.58 -2.24
CA LEU A 64 7.31 11.39 -1.30
C LEU A 64 8.21 12.10 -0.29
N ALA A 65 9.21 11.42 0.28
CA ALA A 65 10.13 12.04 1.23
C ALA A 65 11.05 13.08 0.57
N VAL A 66 11.70 12.72 -0.53
CA VAL A 66 12.73 13.56 -1.17
C VAL A 66 12.12 14.76 -1.88
N ARG A 67 10.99 14.60 -2.58
CA ARG A 67 10.39 15.67 -3.40
C ARG A 67 9.34 16.48 -2.66
N HIS A 68 8.71 15.91 -1.65
CA HIS A 68 7.57 16.54 -0.98
C HIS A 68 7.76 16.73 0.53
N GLY A 69 8.79 16.14 1.14
CA GLY A 69 9.16 16.40 2.52
C GLY A 69 8.42 15.57 3.57
N PHE A 70 7.67 14.54 3.17
CA PHE A 70 7.02 13.62 4.10
C PHE A 70 8.04 12.74 4.82
N ARG A 71 7.79 12.39 6.07
CA ARG A 71 8.41 11.19 6.67
C ARG A 71 7.66 9.97 6.15
N CYS A 72 8.36 9.00 5.57
CA CYS A 72 7.76 7.80 5.01
C CYS A 72 8.32 6.56 5.70
N THR A 73 7.46 5.78 6.34
CA THR A 73 7.80 4.45 6.87
C THR A 73 7.22 3.38 5.94
N VAL A 74 8.06 2.52 5.39
CA VAL A 74 7.67 1.46 4.45
C VAL A 74 7.77 0.11 5.14
N LEU A 75 6.63 -0.55 5.32
CA LEU A 75 6.49 -1.85 5.97
C LEU A 75 6.40 -2.95 4.93
N PHE A 76 6.93 -4.13 5.27
CA PHE A 76 7.00 -5.27 4.38
C PHE A 76 6.37 -6.51 4.99
N ALA A 77 5.87 -7.39 4.14
CA ALA A 77 5.69 -8.78 4.53
C ALA A 77 7.06 -9.46 4.67
N VAL A 78 7.32 -10.09 5.82
CA VAL A 78 8.62 -10.69 6.12
C VAL A 78 8.50 -12.07 6.76
N ASP A 79 9.48 -12.92 6.47
CA ASP A 79 9.67 -14.21 7.12
C ASP A 79 10.25 -14.07 8.54
N PRO A 80 10.20 -15.13 9.38
CA PRO A 80 10.69 -15.06 10.76
C PRO A 80 12.17 -14.68 10.89
N ASP A 81 12.97 -14.88 9.84
CA ASP A 81 14.38 -14.50 9.80
C ASP A 81 14.63 -13.05 9.36
N GLY A 82 13.57 -12.29 9.08
CA GLY A 82 13.61 -10.90 8.64
C GLY A 82 13.68 -10.72 7.13
N THR A 83 13.71 -11.80 6.34
CA THR A 83 13.72 -11.71 4.87
C THR A 83 12.41 -11.12 4.35
N ILE A 84 12.49 -10.11 3.49
CA ILE A 84 11.31 -9.58 2.78
C ILE A 84 10.75 -10.67 1.88
N ASN A 85 9.52 -11.08 2.16
CA ASN A 85 8.83 -12.12 1.43
C ASN A 85 7.35 -11.73 1.22
N PRO A 86 6.99 -11.19 0.04
CA PRO A 86 5.62 -10.79 -0.24
C PRO A 86 4.65 -11.97 -0.29
N THR A 87 5.13 -13.22 -0.40
CA THR A 87 4.27 -14.42 -0.34
C THR A 87 3.86 -14.78 1.09
N ASN A 88 4.53 -14.24 2.11
CA ASN A 88 4.15 -14.42 3.51
C ASN A 88 2.91 -13.58 3.83
N VAL A 89 1.76 -14.24 3.91
CA VAL A 89 0.46 -13.59 4.14
C VAL A 89 0.20 -13.20 5.59
N SER A 90 1.06 -13.60 6.53
CA SER A 90 0.76 -13.64 7.96
C SER A 90 1.66 -12.77 8.84
N ASN A 91 2.53 -11.94 8.27
CA ASN A 91 3.42 -11.13 9.10
C ASN A 91 3.84 -9.84 8.40
N ILE A 92 3.49 -8.70 8.99
CA ILE A 92 3.97 -7.36 8.62
C ILE A 92 4.32 -6.62 9.93
N PRO A 93 5.58 -6.65 10.38
CA PRO A 93 6.02 -5.91 11.56
C PRO A 93 6.00 -4.38 11.34
N GLY A 94 5.95 -3.61 12.42
CA GLY A 94 6.00 -2.14 12.39
C GLY A 94 4.64 -1.45 12.19
N LEU A 95 3.53 -2.19 12.15
CA LEU A 95 2.18 -1.64 11.96
C LEU A 95 1.77 -0.65 13.06
N GLU A 96 2.38 -0.70 14.24
CA GLU A 96 2.21 0.29 15.31
C GLU A 96 2.59 1.72 14.87
N ALA A 97 3.39 1.89 13.81
CA ALA A 97 3.69 3.18 13.20
C ALA A 97 2.41 3.91 12.75
N LEU A 98 1.33 3.18 12.43
CA LEU A 98 0.02 3.74 12.08
C LEU A 98 -0.59 4.57 13.21
N LYS A 99 -0.19 4.38 14.47
CA LYS A 99 -0.65 5.23 15.59
C LYS A 99 -0.34 6.71 15.34
N THR A 100 0.78 7.02 14.69
CA THR A 100 1.24 8.40 14.43
C THR A 100 1.12 8.83 12.97
N ALA A 101 0.66 7.97 12.08
CA ALA A 101 0.54 8.29 10.65
C ALA A 101 -0.55 9.33 10.38
N ASP A 102 -0.29 10.27 9.49
CA ASP A 102 -1.27 11.19 8.91
C ASP A 102 -1.97 10.59 7.69
N LEU A 103 -1.32 9.64 7.01
CA LEU A 103 -1.82 8.92 5.82
C LEU A 103 -1.34 7.46 5.84
N MET A 104 -2.24 6.53 5.50
CA MET A 104 -1.92 5.14 5.20
C MET A 104 -2.00 4.93 3.69
N ILE A 105 -0.94 4.43 3.09
CA ILE A 105 -0.94 3.89 1.73
C ILE A 105 -0.85 2.37 1.86
N ILE A 106 -1.83 1.65 1.33
CA ILE A 106 -1.90 0.19 1.44
C ILE A 106 -1.86 -0.44 0.05
N PHE A 107 -0.94 -1.38 -0.12
CA PHE A 107 -0.78 -2.19 -1.32
C PHE A 107 -0.51 -3.64 -0.91
N THR A 108 -1.57 -4.29 -0.45
CA THR A 108 -1.53 -5.65 0.10
C THR A 108 -2.56 -6.53 -0.58
N ARG A 109 -2.32 -7.84 -0.58
CA ARG A 109 -3.21 -8.84 -1.19
C ARG A 109 -3.44 -10.01 -0.24
N PHE A 110 -4.70 -10.31 0.04
CA PHE A 110 -5.13 -11.51 0.78
C PHE A 110 -4.38 -11.79 2.09
N ARG A 111 -3.94 -10.75 2.80
CA ARG A 111 -3.26 -10.92 4.08
C ARG A 111 -4.18 -11.55 5.12
N ASN A 112 -3.62 -12.43 5.93
CA ASN A 112 -4.27 -13.07 7.08
C ASN A 112 -3.43 -12.80 8.33
N LEU A 113 -3.26 -11.52 8.66
CA LEU A 113 -2.37 -11.10 9.74
C LEU A 113 -2.89 -11.59 11.11
N PRO A 114 -2.00 -11.80 12.09
CA PRO A 114 -2.31 -11.95 13.50
C PRO A 114 -3.23 -10.83 14.02
N ASP A 115 -4.03 -11.13 15.05
CA ASP A 115 -5.04 -10.18 15.54
C ASP A 115 -4.42 -8.89 16.10
N ASP A 116 -3.26 -8.98 16.73
CA ASP A 116 -2.50 -7.82 17.23
C ASP A 116 -2.00 -6.93 16.09
N GLN A 117 -1.55 -7.50 14.97
CA GLN A 117 -1.18 -6.74 13.77
C GLN A 117 -2.40 -6.12 13.07
N MET A 118 -3.46 -6.91 12.86
CA MET A 118 -4.71 -6.38 12.28
C MET A 118 -5.29 -5.24 13.11
N GLN A 119 -5.16 -5.28 14.44
CA GLN A 119 -5.69 -4.25 15.33
C GLN A 119 -5.17 -2.85 14.97
N HIS A 120 -3.89 -2.70 14.60
CA HIS A 120 -3.34 -1.39 14.22
C HIS A 120 -3.98 -0.81 12.96
N ILE A 121 -4.28 -1.67 11.98
CA ILE A 121 -5.00 -1.27 10.76
C ILE A 121 -6.43 -0.86 11.10
N VAL A 122 -7.12 -1.66 11.91
CA VAL A 122 -8.49 -1.38 12.35
C VAL A 122 -8.56 -0.05 13.09
N GLU A 123 -7.68 0.18 14.07
CA GLU A 123 -7.59 1.44 14.82
C GLU A 123 -7.31 2.64 13.90
N TYR A 124 -6.44 2.47 12.89
CA TYR A 124 -6.20 3.53 11.91
C TYR A 124 -7.45 3.85 11.10
N VAL A 125 -8.10 2.84 10.53
CA VAL A 125 -9.32 3.04 9.73
C VAL A 125 -10.40 3.67 10.60
N GLU A 126 -10.67 3.12 11.78
CA GLU A 126 -11.71 3.61 12.70
C GLU A 126 -11.45 5.03 13.23
N SER A 127 -10.21 5.53 13.15
CA SER A 127 -9.90 6.93 13.47
C SER A 127 -10.36 7.94 12.39
N GLY A 128 -10.79 7.49 11.21
CA GLY A 128 -11.25 8.36 10.12
C GLY A 128 -10.11 9.17 9.48
N ARG A 129 -8.88 8.67 9.51
CA ARG A 129 -7.71 9.28 8.84
C ARG A 129 -7.65 8.88 7.36
N PRO A 130 -7.04 9.69 6.48
CA PRO A 130 -7.08 9.42 5.05
C PRO A 130 -6.34 8.13 4.66
N ILE A 131 -6.79 7.51 3.55
CA ILE A 131 -6.26 6.24 3.03
C ILE A 131 -6.01 6.36 1.52
N ILE A 132 -4.93 5.76 1.04
CA ILE A 132 -4.75 5.45 -0.38
C ILE A 132 -4.67 3.94 -0.55
N GLY A 133 -5.56 3.37 -1.36
CA GLY A 133 -5.54 1.96 -1.75
C GLY A 133 -4.99 1.78 -3.15
N LEU A 134 -3.96 0.94 -3.31
CA LEU A 134 -3.37 0.65 -4.62
C LEU A 134 -3.63 -0.80 -5.05
N ARG A 135 -3.89 -0.98 -6.34
CA ARG A 135 -4.16 -2.25 -7.04
C ARG A 135 -4.99 -3.23 -6.21
N THR A 136 -4.34 -4.22 -5.62
CA THR A 136 -4.99 -5.35 -4.95
C THR A 136 -5.49 -5.03 -3.55
N ALA A 137 -5.31 -3.81 -3.05
CA ALA A 137 -5.87 -3.39 -1.77
C ALA A 137 -7.41 -3.53 -1.67
N THR A 138 -8.12 -3.54 -2.81
CA THR A 138 -9.54 -3.93 -2.90
C THR A 138 -9.81 -5.31 -2.28
N HIS A 139 -8.80 -6.17 -2.19
CA HIS A 139 -8.86 -7.46 -1.51
C HIS A 139 -7.65 -7.66 -0.59
N ALA A 140 -7.33 -6.61 0.17
CA ALA A 140 -6.21 -6.57 1.10
C ALA A 140 -6.15 -7.75 2.08
N PHE A 141 -7.30 -8.23 2.55
CA PHE A 141 -7.39 -9.22 3.62
C PHE A 141 -8.21 -10.44 3.22
N ASN A 142 -7.74 -11.64 3.57
CA ASN A 142 -8.46 -12.91 3.46
C ASN A 142 -8.44 -13.61 4.81
N ILE A 143 -9.39 -13.24 5.67
CA ILE A 143 -9.39 -13.63 7.08
C ILE A 143 -10.43 -14.75 7.27
N PRO A 144 -10.02 -15.94 7.75
CA PRO A 144 -10.93 -17.05 7.95
C PRO A 144 -12.09 -16.74 8.90
N PRO A 145 -13.26 -17.37 8.73
CA PRO A 145 -14.36 -17.31 9.69
C PRO A 145 -13.91 -17.70 11.10
N GLY A 146 -14.52 -17.09 12.12
CA GLY A 146 -14.21 -17.34 13.53
C GLY A 146 -13.04 -16.54 14.10
N ARG A 147 -12.24 -15.84 13.27
CA ARG A 147 -11.25 -14.87 13.75
C ARG A 147 -11.91 -13.55 14.13
N LYS A 148 -11.29 -12.82 15.07
CA LYS A 148 -11.77 -11.51 15.59
C LYS A 148 -12.11 -10.52 14.47
N TYR A 149 -11.29 -10.50 13.41
CA TYR A 149 -11.45 -9.58 12.28
C TYR A 149 -12.00 -10.24 11.01
N ALA A 150 -12.67 -11.41 11.10
CA ALA A 150 -13.20 -12.13 9.94
C ALA A 150 -14.07 -11.25 9.02
N ARG A 151 -14.86 -10.32 9.58
CA ARG A 151 -15.69 -9.40 8.80
C ARG A 151 -14.91 -8.47 7.86
N TRP A 152 -13.61 -8.25 8.10
CA TRP A 152 -12.74 -7.40 7.28
C TRP A 152 -12.26 -8.09 6.00
N SER A 153 -12.42 -9.41 5.93
CA SER A 153 -12.06 -10.20 4.75
C SER A 153 -12.78 -9.70 3.49
N PHE A 154 -12.08 -9.66 2.36
CA PHE A 154 -12.58 -9.14 1.08
C PHE A 154 -13.91 -9.78 0.62
N ASN A 155 -14.17 -11.01 1.06
CA ASN A 155 -15.34 -11.81 0.72
C ASN A 155 -16.41 -11.83 1.83
N SER A 156 -16.29 -10.98 2.84
CA SER A 156 -17.21 -10.89 3.97
C SER A 156 -18.65 -10.64 3.51
N LYS A 157 -19.59 -11.30 4.20
CA LYS A 157 -21.04 -11.14 4.04
C LYS A 157 -21.69 -10.34 5.16
N GLU A 158 -21.05 -10.28 6.33
CA GLU A 158 -21.48 -9.46 7.47
C GLU A 158 -21.21 -7.97 7.21
N TRP A 159 -20.00 -7.69 6.70
CA TRP A 159 -19.61 -6.36 6.23
C TRP A 159 -19.32 -6.51 4.75
N ASP A 160 -20.37 -6.35 3.92
CA ASP A 160 -20.39 -6.81 2.53
C ASP A 160 -19.18 -6.31 1.71
N GLY A 161 -18.35 -7.24 1.24
CA GLY A 161 -17.11 -6.96 0.52
C GLY A 161 -15.93 -6.51 1.39
N GLY A 162 -16.08 -6.56 2.72
CA GLY A 162 -15.06 -6.29 3.72
C GLY A 162 -14.42 -4.92 3.60
N PHE A 163 -13.15 -4.84 4.00
CA PHE A 163 -12.35 -3.61 3.93
C PHE A 163 -12.40 -2.97 2.53
N GLY A 164 -12.20 -3.77 1.47
CA GLY A 164 -12.17 -3.27 0.11
C GLY A 164 -13.43 -2.50 -0.27
N ARG A 165 -14.61 -3.14 -0.21
CA ARG A 165 -15.84 -2.45 -0.62
C ARG A 165 -16.20 -1.31 0.32
N GLN A 166 -16.05 -1.53 1.62
CA GLN A 166 -16.62 -0.63 2.62
C GLN A 166 -15.76 0.62 2.84
N ILE A 167 -14.44 0.49 2.67
CA ILE A 167 -13.49 1.59 2.82
C ILE A 167 -13.03 2.12 1.46
N LEU A 168 -12.60 1.24 0.56
CA LEU A 168 -12.01 1.61 -0.74
C LEU A 168 -13.02 1.67 -1.90
N GLY A 169 -14.31 1.47 -1.63
CA GLY A 169 -15.37 1.57 -2.63
C GLY A 169 -15.57 0.34 -3.52
N GLU A 170 -14.67 -0.65 -3.55
CA GLU A 170 -14.99 -1.96 -4.15
C GLU A 170 -14.05 -3.07 -3.64
N THR A 171 -14.52 -4.31 -3.70
CA THR A 171 -13.74 -5.52 -3.43
C THR A 171 -13.43 -6.29 -4.72
N TRP A 172 -12.54 -7.27 -4.65
CA TRP A 172 -12.25 -8.14 -5.79
C TRP A 172 -13.51 -8.81 -6.35
N ILE A 173 -13.70 -8.67 -7.67
CA ILE A 173 -14.76 -9.34 -8.44
C ILE A 173 -14.12 -10.31 -9.43
N ALA A 174 -13.39 -9.77 -10.40
CA ALA A 174 -12.73 -10.51 -11.47
C ALA A 174 -11.80 -9.57 -12.25
N HIS A 175 -10.94 -10.16 -13.08
CA HIS A 175 -10.34 -9.43 -14.19
C HIS A 175 -11.41 -9.06 -15.22
N HIS A 176 -11.33 -7.84 -15.74
CA HIS A 176 -12.14 -7.36 -16.87
C HIS A 176 -11.36 -7.50 -18.18
N GLY A 177 -10.07 -7.18 -18.14
CA GLY A 177 -9.12 -7.52 -19.19
C GLY A 177 -8.66 -8.99 -19.13
N HIS A 178 -8.00 -9.47 -20.18
CA HIS A 178 -7.32 -10.75 -20.18
C HIS A 178 -6.00 -10.60 -19.44
N HIS A 179 -5.95 -11.12 -18.22
CA HIS A 179 -4.77 -11.06 -17.37
C HIS A 179 -3.49 -11.52 -18.09
N GLY A 180 -2.44 -10.69 -18.00
CA GLY A 180 -1.14 -10.92 -18.63
C GLY A 180 -1.11 -10.80 -20.16
N LYS A 181 -2.22 -10.39 -20.80
CA LYS A 181 -2.31 -10.26 -22.27
C LYS A 181 -2.87 -8.93 -22.74
N GLU A 182 -3.75 -8.31 -21.96
CA GLU A 182 -4.33 -7.00 -22.23
C GLU A 182 -3.87 -6.00 -21.17
N SER A 183 -3.53 -4.78 -21.59
CA SER A 183 -3.08 -3.70 -20.71
C SER A 183 -4.15 -2.62 -20.54
N THR A 184 -3.88 -1.66 -19.65
CA THR A 184 -4.81 -0.59 -19.30
C THR A 184 -4.29 0.76 -19.79
N ARG A 185 -5.14 1.49 -20.52
CA ARG A 185 -5.00 2.94 -20.76
C ARG A 185 -5.98 3.68 -19.87
N GLY A 186 -5.48 4.61 -19.07
CA GLY A 186 -6.33 5.51 -18.28
C GLY A 186 -6.92 6.61 -19.16
N VAL A 187 -8.23 6.79 -19.07
CA VAL A 187 -8.98 7.90 -19.67
C VAL A 187 -9.62 8.69 -18.55
N ILE A 188 -9.41 10.01 -18.50
CA ILE A 188 -10.01 10.85 -17.46
C ILE A 188 -11.53 10.76 -17.55
N ALA A 189 -12.19 10.52 -16.41
CA ALA A 189 -13.64 10.41 -16.35
C ALA A 189 -14.28 11.75 -16.74
N PRO A 190 -15.40 11.76 -17.48
CA PRO A 190 -16.06 12.99 -17.91
C PRO A 190 -16.38 13.91 -16.72
N GLY A 191 -15.99 15.19 -16.84
CA GLY A 191 -16.21 16.20 -15.81
C GLY A 191 -15.18 16.20 -14.67
N MET A 192 -14.14 15.36 -14.73
CA MET A 192 -13.05 15.31 -13.75
C MET A 192 -11.74 15.92 -14.26
N GLU A 193 -11.71 16.49 -15.46
CA GLU A 193 -10.51 16.98 -16.16
C GLU A 193 -9.75 18.04 -15.34
N GLN A 194 -10.45 18.81 -14.51
CA GLN A 194 -9.87 19.85 -13.66
C GLN A 194 -9.59 19.40 -12.22
N HIS A 195 -9.89 18.13 -11.89
CA HIS A 195 -9.71 17.61 -10.54
C HIS A 195 -8.22 17.56 -10.18
N PRO A 196 -7.79 18.02 -8.98
CA PRO A 196 -6.37 18.12 -8.63
C PRO A 196 -5.57 16.82 -8.75
N VAL A 197 -6.22 15.66 -8.57
CA VAL A 197 -5.56 14.34 -8.64
C VAL A 197 -5.11 13.98 -10.06
N VAL A 198 -5.82 14.46 -11.10
CA VAL A 198 -5.51 14.11 -12.51
C VAL A 198 -4.84 15.25 -13.26
N ARG A 199 -4.65 16.40 -12.62
CA ARG A 199 -4.05 17.57 -13.24
C ARG A 199 -2.58 17.29 -13.56
N GLY A 200 -2.22 17.38 -14.84
CA GLY A 200 -0.87 17.10 -15.32
C GLY A 200 -0.58 15.61 -15.58
N CYS A 201 -1.58 14.73 -15.44
CA CYS A 201 -1.50 13.34 -15.87
C CYS A 201 -1.80 13.26 -17.38
N GLU A 202 -0.78 13.11 -18.21
CA GLU A 202 -0.93 13.08 -19.68
C GLU A 202 -0.91 11.67 -20.27
N ASP A 203 -0.13 10.76 -19.68
CA ASP A 203 -0.01 9.37 -20.13
C ASP A 203 -0.22 8.42 -18.95
N ILE A 204 -1.45 7.90 -18.82
CA ILE A 204 -1.79 6.89 -17.83
C ILE A 204 -1.84 5.55 -18.55
N TRP A 205 -0.81 4.74 -18.32
CA TRP A 205 -0.69 3.40 -18.86
C TRP A 205 -0.14 2.48 -17.79
N GLY A 206 -0.54 1.23 -17.82
CA GLY A 206 0.15 0.17 -17.07
C GLY A 206 0.04 -1.14 -17.84
N PRO A 207 1.09 -1.98 -17.86
CA PRO A 207 1.06 -3.33 -18.45
C PRO A 207 0.30 -4.30 -17.54
N THR A 208 -0.83 -3.85 -16.99
CA THR A 208 -1.70 -4.62 -16.11
C THR A 208 -3.13 -4.51 -16.62
N ASP A 209 -3.88 -5.59 -16.50
CA ASP A 209 -5.25 -5.66 -17.01
C ASP A 209 -6.23 -4.91 -16.09
N VAL A 210 -7.33 -4.42 -16.68
CA VAL A 210 -8.40 -3.73 -15.96
C VAL A 210 -9.16 -4.71 -15.05
N TYR A 211 -9.50 -4.28 -13.84
CA TYR A 211 -10.37 -5.04 -12.93
C TYR A 211 -11.86 -4.73 -13.15
N THR A 212 -12.70 -5.74 -12.94
CA THR A 212 -14.15 -5.57 -12.92
C THR A 212 -14.56 -4.90 -11.61
N VAL A 213 -15.38 -3.85 -11.70
CA VAL A 213 -16.04 -3.19 -10.57
C VAL A 213 -17.55 -3.13 -10.81
N ARG A 214 -18.35 -2.96 -9.75
CA ARG A 214 -19.79 -2.69 -9.93
C ARG A 214 -20.01 -1.30 -10.49
N LEU A 215 -21.00 -1.20 -11.38
CA LEU A 215 -21.48 0.06 -11.93
C LEU A 215 -22.95 0.27 -11.53
N PRO A 216 -23.30 1.45 -10.96
CA PRO A 216 -22.40 2.49 -10.47
C PRO A 216 -21.51 1.99 -9.32
N LEU A 217 -20.36 2.62 -9.10
CA LEU A 217 -19.56 2.37 -7.90
C LEU A 217 -20.41 2.69 -6.65
N PRO A 218 -20.27 1.94 -5.56
CA PRO A 218 -21.14 2.07 -4.40
C PRO A 218 -20.91 3.36 -3.61
N GLY A 219 -21.96 3.81 -2.94
CA GLY A 219 -21.94 4.96 -2.04
C GLY A 219 -21.69 6.27 -2.79
N ASP A 220 -20.81 7.10 -2.22
CA ASP A 220 -20.38 8.40 -2.74
C ASP A 220 -19.11 8.33 -3.60
N SER A 221 -18.76 7.12 -4.09
CA SER A 221 -17.58 6.91 -4.92
C SER A 221 -17.69 7.72 -6.22
N ARG A 222 -16.62 8.43 -6.57
CA ARG A 222 -16.54 9.26 -7.77
C ARG A 222 -15.38 8.82 -8.65
N PRO A 223 -15.64 8.18 -9.81
CA PRO A 223 -14.61 7.86 -10.80
C PRO A 223 -13.83 9.10 -11.21
N LEU A 224 -12.50 8.98 -11.20
CA LEU A 224 -11.56 9.99 -11.70
C LEU A 224 -10.92 9.53 -13.02
N VAL A 225 -10.62 8.24 -13.12
CA VAL A 225 -10.01 7.62 -14.31
C VAL A 225 -10.75 6.33 -14.63
N LEU A 226 -11.07 6.15 -15.92
CA LEU A 226 -11.64 4.95 -16.50
C LEU A 226 -10.54 4.14 -17.21
N GLY A 227 -10.63 2.82 -17.16
CA GLY A 227 -9.72 1.89 -17.81
C GLY A 227 -10.24 1.48 -19.18
N GLN A 228 -9.57 1.96 -20.21
CA GLN A 228 -9.69 1.45 -21.57
C GLN A 228 -8.77 0.24 -21.72
N VAL A 229 -9.36 -0.92 -22.02
CA VAL A 229 -8.65 -2.17 -22.27
C VAL A 229 -7.98 -2.10 -23.65
N LEU A 230 -6.68 -2.36 -23.68
CA LEU A 230 -5.88 -2.47 -24.91
C LEU A 230 -5.72 -3.93 -25.33
N SER A 231 -5.57 -4.21 -26.62
CA SER A 231 -5.49 -5.56 -27.17
C SER A 231 -4.17 -6.29 -26.89
N GLY A 232 -3.20 -5.60 -26.29
CA GLY A 232 -1.88 -6.12 -26.00
C GLY A 232 -1.23 -5.41 -24.80
N MET A 233 0.07 -5.66 -24.61
CA MET A 233 0.86 -5.25 -23.45
C MET A 233 1.84 -4.10 -23.75
N LYS A 234 1.64 -3.38 -24.86
CA LYS A 234 2.41 -2.18 -25.22
C LYS A 234 1.53 -0.94 -25.14
N PRO A 235 2.10 0.24 -24.84
CA PRO A 235 1.32 1.47 -24.82
C PRO A 235 0.74 1.82 -26.20
N THR A 236 1.37 1.36 -27.28
CA THR A 236 0.90 1.63 -28.65
C THR A 236 -0.16 0.64 -29.14
N ASP A 237 -0.49 -0.40 -28.37
CA ASP A 237 -1.49 -1.38 -28.79
C ASP A 237 -2.89 -0.75 -28.81
N PRO A 238 -3.73 -1.05 -29.82
CA PRO A 238 -5.03 -0.41 -29.96
C PRO A 238 -6.01 -0.85 -28.87
N PRO A 239 -7.02 -0.03 -28.54
CA PRO A 239 -8.13 -0.46 -27.70
C PRO A 239 -8.86 -1.67 -28.28
N VAL A 240 -9.32 -2.58 -27.42
CA VAL A 240 -10.24 -3.65 -27.88
C VAL A 240 -11.56 -3.05 -28.35
N THR A 241 -12.14 -3.64 -29.39
CA THR A 241 -13.38 -3.16 -30.03
C THR A 241 -14.64 -3.87 -29.50
N ASN A 242 -14.49 -4.74 -28.50
CA ASN A 242 -15.58 -5.51 -27.92
C ASN A 242 -16.24 -4.78 -26.73
N ALA A 243 -17.20 -5.44 -26.08
CA ALA A 243 -17.99 -4.88 -24.98
C ALA A 243 -17.17 -4.46 -23.74
N LYS A 244 -15.89 -4.85 -23.61
CA LYS A 244 -15.06 -4.46 -22.46
C LYS A 244 -14.86 -2.94 -22.35
N ASN A 245 -14.92 -2.20 -23.46
CA ASN A 245 -14.77 -0.74 -23.43
C ASN A 245 -16.12 0.01 -23.44
N ASN A 246 -17.25 -0.69 -23.26
CA ASN A 246 -18.58 -0.08 -23.30
C ASN A 246 -19.56 -0.68 -22.25
N PRO A 247 -19.67 -0.08 -21.05
CA PRO A 247 -18.87 1.05 -20.56
C PRO A 247 -17.46 0.62 -20.12
N MET A 248 -16.53 1.58 -20.07
CA MET A 248 -15.23 1.37 -19.42
C MET A 248 -15.39 1.26 -17.90
N MET A 249 -14.55 0.46 -17.26
CA MET A 249 -14.53 0.33 -15.79
C MET A 249 -13.74 1.47 -15.15
N PRO A 250 -14.20 2.05 -14.03
CA PRO A 250 -13.37 2.89 -13.18
C PRO A 250 -12.11 2.15 -12.72
N ILE A 251 -10.95 2.82 -12.85
CA ILE A 251 -9.65 2.32 -12.36
C ILE A 251 -8.99 3.24 -11.35
N ALA A 252 -9.53 4.45 -11.17
CA ALA A 252 -9.18 5.31 -10.04
C ALA A 252 -10.40 6.14 -9.63
N TRP A 253 -10.64 6.25 -8.33
CA TRP A 253 -11.78 6.99 -7.77
C TRP A 253 -11.45 7.54 -6.38
N ILE A 254 -12.31 8.43 -5.91
CA ILE A 254 -12.32 8.92 -4.53
C ILE A 254 -13.63 8.56 -3.85
N LYS A 255 -13.58 8.41 -2.53
CA LYS A 255 -14.75 8.14 -1.69
C LYS A 255 -14.55 8.75 -0.31
N THR A 256 -15.62 8.86 0.48
CA THR A 256 -15.53 9.04 1.92
C THR A 256 -15.93 7.79 2.68
N TYR A 257 -15.46 7.66 3.91
CA TYR A 257 -15.85 6.58 4.81
C TYR A 257 -15.98 7.12 6.24
N GLN A 258 -16.73 6.43 7.10
CA GLN A 258 -16.92 6.86 8.48
C GLN A 258 -16.04 6.03 9.43
N GLY A 259 -15.23 6.71 10.24
CA GLY A 259 -14.55 6.10 11.38
C GLY A 259 -15.51 5.82 12.53
N ALA A 260 -15.11 4.97 13.47
CA ALA A 260 -15.91 4.60 14.64
C ALA A 260 -16.20 5.79 15.57
N SER A 261 -15.35 6.82 15.55
CA SER A 261 -15.55 8.08 16.28
C SER A 261 -16.53 9.07 15.61
N GLY A 262 -17.10 8.70 14.46
CA GLY A 262 -17.94 9.59 13.63
C GLY A 262 -17.15 10.56 12.75
N LYS A 263 -15.80 10.53 12.80
CA LYS A 263 -14.97 11.32 11.89
C LYS A 263 -15.02 10.74 10.49
N THR A 264 -15.33 11.58 9.51
CA THR A 264 -15.31 11.22 8.09
C THR A 264 -13.88 11.22 7.56
N GLY A 265 -13.42 10.05 7.13
CA GLY A 265 -12.20 9.86 6.37
C GLY A 265 -12.42 10.05 4.88
N ARG A 266 -11.35 10.36 4.15
CA ARG A 266 -11.33 10.42 2.68
C ARG A 266 -10.38 9.37 2.15
N GLU A 267 -10.71 8.78 1.02
CA GLU A 267 -9.87 7.79 0.37
C GLU A 267 -9.68 8.11 -1.11
N PHE A 268 -8.54 7.67 -1.63
CA PHE A 268 -8.31 7.52 -3.07
C PHE A 268 -7.91 6.07 -3.33
N THR A 269 -8.61 5.43 -4.27
CA THR A 269 -8.33 4.06 -4.66
C THR A 269 -8.01 4.03 -6.14
N THR A 270 -6.98 3.27 -6.49
CA THR A 270 -6.74 2.89 -7.88
C THR A 270 -6.53 1.39 -7.99
N THR A 271 -7.09 0.79 -9.03
CA THR A 271 -6.76 -0.57 -9.43
C THR A 271 -5.52 -0.59 -10.34
N MET A 272 -4.65 0.42 -10.30
CA MET A 272 -3.31 0.42 -10.90
C MET A 272 -2.26 0.52 -9.79
N GLY A 273 -0.98 0.57 -10.17
CA GLY A 273 0.15 0.82 -9.29
C GLY A 273 1.10 -0.36 -9.12
N ALA A 274 1.12 -1.32 -10.07
CA ALA A 274 2.13 -2.37 -10.08
C ALA A 274 3.54 -1.77 -10.22
N ALA A 275 4.57 -2.47 -9.75
CA ALA A 275 5.95 -1.97 -9.88
C ALA A 275 6.41 -1.76 -11.34
N THR A 276 5.73 -2.39 -12.29
CA THR A 276 5.98 -2.28 -13.74
C THR A 276 5.11 -1.24 -14.45
N ASP A 277 4.18 -0.60 -13.74
CA ASP A 277 3.36 0.49 -14.29
C ASP A 277 4.18 1.77 -14.49
#